data_AF-A0A7C7QWC4-F1
#
_entry.id   AF-A0A7C7QWC4-F1
#
_cell.length_a   1.000
_cell.length_b   1.000
_cell.length_c   1.000
_cell.angle_alpha   90.00
_cell.angle_beta   90.00
_cell.angle_gamma   90.00
#
_symmetry.space_group_name_H-M   'P 1'
#
loop_
_entity.id
_entity.type
_entity.pdbx_description
1 polymer ?
#
loop_
_entity_poly.entity_id
_entity_poly.type
_entity_poly.pdbx_seq_one_letter_code
_entity_poly.pdbx_strand_id
1 'polypeptide(L)'
;MAQISLTFPDGNARDYEAGITPAEVAAGISTSLAKKAISATVNGEHHDLQWPIDADSSIAIHTLKDDEQALELIRHNCAHIMARAVQEIWPDVKVTIGPIRDKGWFYDFDREEPFTPEDLGRIEERMKKIINARDAVRTEVWDRDRVRAHYEATDEPYKVELLDRIPGNEAIRMYWHGDWMDLCRGPHLQHTGQVPADAFKLMSVAAAYWLGDNTRPMLQRIYGVAFKNRDDLKAHLNFLEEAEKRDHRRLGREMDLYHMQEEAPGQVFWHPNGWTIYTE
;
A
#
# COMPACT_ATOMS: atom_id res chain seq x y z
N MET A 1 -16.40 -34.94 1.33
CA MET A 1 -16.41 -33.48 1.11
C MET A 1 -16.33 -33.26 -0.40
N ALA A 2 -16.72 -32.10 -0.92
CA ALA A 2 -16.65 -31.87 -2.37
C ALA A 2 -15.17 -31.81 -2.80
N GLN A 3 -14.83 -32.46 -3.90
CA GLN A 3 -13.49 -32.42 -4.49
C GLN A 3 -13.45 -31.34 -5.56
N ILE A 4 -12.33 -30.64 -5.66
CA ILE A 4 -12.04 -29.67 -6.72
C ILE A 4 -10.73 -30.03 -7.40
N SER A 5 -10.61 -29.65 -8.68
CA SER A 5 -9.39 -29.83 -9.44
C SER A 5 -8.65 -28.51 -9.61
N LEU A 6 -7.38 -28.48 -9.20
CA LEU A 6 -6.49 -27.33 -9.39
C LEU A 6 -5.51 -27.60 -10.53
N THR A 7 -5.51 -26.72 -11.54
CA THR A 7 -4.62 -26.79 -12.70
C THR A 7 -3.41 -25.88 -12.51
N PHE A 8 -2.20 -26.45 -12.57
CA PHE A 8 -0.93 -25.77 -12.34
C PHE A 8 -0.32 -25.22 -13.64
N PRO A 9 0.70 -24.33 -13.57
CA PRO A 9 1.27 -23.69 -14.76
C PRO A 9 1.98 -24.65 -15.73
N ASP A 10 2.36 -25.84 -15.26
CA ASP A 10 2.92 -26.92 -16.07
C ASP A 10 1.85 -27.74 -16.83
N GLY A 11 0.57 -27.38 -16.67
CA GLY A 11 -0.58 -28.06 -17.26
C GLY A 11 -1.06 -29.28 -16.48
N ASN A 12 -0.37 -29.67 -15.40
CA ASN A 12 -0.82 -30.77 -14.56
C ASN A 12 -2.01 -30.32 -13.70
N ALA A 13 -2.97 -31.23 -13.49
CA ALA A 13 -4.08 -31.04 -12.57
C ALA A 13 -3.93 -31.97 -11.36
N ARG A 14 -4.34 -31.50 -10.18
CA ARG A 14 -4.42 -32.32 -8.96
C ARG A 14 -5.71 -32.02 -8.23
N ASP A 15 -6.27 -33.06 -7.62
CA ASP A 15 -7.52 -32.94 -6.87
C ASP A 15 -7.26 -32.65 -5.40
N TYR A 16 -8.09 -31.78 -4.84
CA TYR A 16 -8.05 -31.33 -3.45
C TYR A 16 -9.47 -31.27 -2.88
N GLU A 17 -9.58 -31.28 -1.54
CA GLU A 17 -10.85 -30.97 -0.89
C GLU A 17 -11.22 -29.50 -1.13
N ALA A 18 -12.49 -29.22 -1.40
CA ALA A 18 -13.02 -27.86 -1.50
C ALA A 18 -12.76 -27.09 -0.19
N GLY A 19 -12.34 -25.84 -0.33
CA GLY A 19 -11.90 -24.99 0.78
C GLY A 19 -10.39 -25.00 1.01
N ILE A 20 -9.61 -25.77 0.22
CA ILE A 20 -8.15 -25.75 0.26
C ILE A 20 -7.62 -24.33 0.03
N THR A 21 -6.55 -23.97 0.74
CA THR A 21 -5.88 -22.68 0.61
C THR A 21 -4.61 -22.78 -0.23
N PRO A 22 -4.16 -21.70 -0.90
CA PRO A 22 -2.87 -21.73 -1.59
C PRO A 22 -1.68 -22.03 -0.66
N ALA A 23 -1.76 -21.67 0.63
CA ALA A 23 -0.77 -22.06 1.63
C ALA A 23 -0.65 -23.59 1.76
N GLU A 24 -1.78 -24.29 1.87
CA GLU A 24 -1.82 -25.75 1.97
C GLU A 24 -1.39 -26.41 0.67
N VAL A 25 -1.78 -25.86 -0.49
CA VAL A 25 -1.30 -26.33 -1.80
C VAL A 25 0.22 -26.22 -1.89
N ALA A 26 0.81 -25.08 -1.51
CA ALA A 26 2.25 -24.88 -1.49
C ALA A 26 2.96 -25.87 -0.55
N ALA A 27 2.38 -26.14 0.63
CA ALA A 27 2.87 -27.13 1.58
C ALA A 27 2.81 -28.57 1.05
N GLY A 28 1.74 -28.91 0.32
CA GLY A 28 1.59 -30.21 -0.35
C GLY A 28 2.58 -30.43 -1.50
N ILE A 29 3.08 -29.37 -2.13
CA ILE A 29 4.12 -29.47 -3.17
C ILE A 29 5.50 -29.68 -2.56
N SER A 30 5.94 -28.79 -1.65
CA SER A 30 7.19 -28.96 -0.91
C SER A 30 7.30 -28.01 0.27
N THR A 31 8.05 -28.42 1.30
CA THR A 31 8.39 -27.57 2.44
C THR A 31 9.18 -26.31 2.06
N SER A 32 9.96 -26.37 0.99
CA SER A 32 10.73 -25.22 0.46
C SER A 32 9.81 -24.18 -0.18
N LEU A 33 8.81 -24.62 -0.95
CA LEU A 33 7.83 -23.73 -1.56
C LEU A 33 6.92 -23.09 -0.50
N ALA A 34 6.42 -23.88 0.46
CA ALA A 34 5.62 -23.39 1.58
C ALA A 34 6.28 -22.21 2.32
N LYS A 35 7.60 -22.29 2.55
CA LYS A 35 8.37 -21.24 3.22
C LYS A 35 8.60 -19.99 2.37
N LYS A 36 8.52 -20.10 1.05
CA LYS A 36 8.81 -19.01 0.09
C LYS A 36 7.56 -18.38 -0.50
N ALA A 37 6.42 -19.06 -0.41
CA ALA A 37 5.16 -18.57 -0.92
C ALA A 37 4.76 -17.26 -0.23
N ILE A 38 4.27 -16.31 -1.01
CA ILE A 38 3.76 -15.02 -0.51
C ILE A 38 2.31 -14.78 -0.89
N SER A 39 1.87 -15.33 -2.02
CA SER A 39 0.51 -15.27 -2.56
C SER A 39 0.33 -16.32 -3.65
N ALA A 40 -0.83 -16.31 -4.30
CA ALA A 40 -1.08 -17.06 -5.50
C ALA A 40 -1.82 -16.22 -6.55
N THR A 41 -1.86 -16.69 -7.79
CA THR A 41 -2.90 -16.29 -8.74
C THR A 41 -3.89 -17.43 -8.84
N VAL A 42 -5.17 -17.15 -8.67
CA VAL A 42 -6.27 -18.10 -8.83
C VAL A 42 -7.21 -17.56 -9.91
N ASN A 43 -7.42 -18.33 -10.99
CA ASN A 43 -8.23 -17.90 -12.14
C ASN A 43 -7.86 -16.53 -12.72
N GLY A 44 -6.58 -16.17 -12.68
CA GLY A 44 -6.06 -14.89 -13.18
C GLY A 44 -6.10 -13.74 -12.17
N GLU A 45 -6.67 -13.93 -10.98
CA GLU A 45 -6.72 -12.91 -9.92
C GLU A 45 -5.68 -13.13 -8.84
N HIS A 46 -5.10 -12.04 -8.30
CA HIS A 46 -4.12 -12.10 -7.21
C HIS A 46 -4.83 -12.48 -5.89
N HIS A 47 -4.43 -13.61 -5.34
CA HIS A 47 -5.13 -14.34 -4.27
C HIS A 47 -4.22 -14.50 -3.05
N ASP A 48 -4.79 -14.29 -1.86
CA ASP A 48 -4.08 -14.46 -0.60
C ASP A 48 -3.84 -15.94 -0.30
N LEU A 49 -2.74 -16.27 0.37
CA LEU A 49 -2.46 -17.67 0.73
C LEU A 49 -3.45 -18.28 1.71
N GLN A 50 -4.23 -17.45 2.43
CA GLN A 50 -5.20 -17.89 3.43
C GLN A 50 -6.63 -17.99 2.90
N TRP A 51 -6.86 -17.58 1.66
CA TRP A 51 -8.21 -17.57 1.10
C TRP A 51 -8.57 -18.96 0.55
N PRO A 52 -9.72 -19.53 0.95
CA PRO A 52 -10.15 -20.83 0.46
C PRO A 52 -10.44 -20.79 -1.05
N ILE A 53 -10.26 -21.93 -1.69
CA ILE A 53 -10.65 -22.19 -3.08
C ILE A 53 -11.74 -23.26 -3.05
N ASP A 54 -12.94 -22.90 -3.48
CA ASP A 54 -14.14 -23.75 -3.35
C ASP A 54 -14.60 -24.38 -4.67
N ALA A 55 -13.93 -24.07 -5.79
CA ALA A 55 -14.27 -24.57 -7.12
C ALA A 55 -13.01 -24.86 -7.95
N ASP A 56 -13.17 -25.70 -8.98
CA ASP A 56 -12.13 -25.98 -9.97
C ASP A 56 -11.52 -24.69 -10.49
N SER A 57 -10.19 -24.61 -10.45
CA SER A 57 -9.49 -23.35 -10.69
C SER A 57 -8.09 -23.58 -11.28
N SER A 58 -7.59 -22.60 -12.02
CA SER A 58 -6.15 -22.49 -12.28
C SER A 58 -5.45 -21.85 -11.08
N ILE A 59 -4.24 -22.31 -10.75
CA ILE A 59 -3.45 -21.78 -9.65
C ILE A 59 -1.97 -21.61 -10.02
N ALA A 60 -1.37 -20.50 -9.60
CA ALA A 60 0.08 -20.29 -9.62
C ALA A 60 0.53 -19.75 -8.26
N ILE A 61 1.49 -20.42 -7.60
CA ILE A 61 2.05 -19.95 -6.32
C ILE A 61 3.17 -18.95 -6.60
N HIS A 62 3.09 -17.78 -5.98
CA HIS A 62 4.08 -16.71 -6.11
C HIS A 62 5.03 -16.65 -4.94
N THR A 63 6.24 -16.20 -5.21
CA THR A 63 7.34 -16.00 -4.27
C THR A 63 7.92 -14.60 -4.42
N LEU A 64 8.91 -14.23 -3.61
CA LEU A 64 9.64 -12.95 -3.76
C LEU A 64 10.41 -12.81 -5.09
N LYS A 65 10.46 -13.86 -5.92
CA LYS A 65 11.03 -13.81 -7.28
C LYS A 65 10.05 -13.28 -8.33
N ASP A 66 8.77 -13.23 -7.99
CA ASP A 66 7.69 -12.83 -8.88
C ASP A 66 7.43 -11.34 -8.64
N ASP A 67 8.20 -10.51 -9.35
CA ASP A 67 8.42 -9.10 -9.00
C ASP A 67 7.15 -8.25 -8.88
N GLU A 68 6.19 -8.47 -9.78
CA GLU A 68 4.92 -7.75 -9.77
C GLU A 68 4.14 -8.03 -8.49
N GLN A 69 3.90 -9.32 -8.19
CA GLN A 69 3.13 -9.76 -7.02
C GLN A 69 3.87 -9.43 -5.72
N ALA A 70 5.19 -9.61 -5.70
CA ALA A 70 6.03 -9.30 -4.56
C ALA A 70 6.03 -7.80 -4.23
N LEU A 71 6.23 -6.93 -5.22
CA LEU A 71 6.26 -5.49 -4.99
C LEU A 71 4.88 -4.92 -4.65
N GLU A 72 3.82 -5.46 -5.25
CA GLU A 72 2.44 -5.12 -4.88
C GLU A 72 2.21 -5.41 -3.38
N LEU A 73 2.46 -6.64 -2.94
CA LEU A 73 2.28 -7.04 -1.55
C LEU A 73 3.15 -6.25 -0.59
N ILE A 74 4.43 -6.03 -0.90
CA ILE A 74 5.33 -5.25 -0.04
C ILE A 74 4.78 -3.83 0.15
N ARG A 75 4.38 -3.15 -0.92
CA ARG A 75 3.86 -1.77 -0.84
C ARG A 75 2.51 -1.71 -0.14
N HIS A 76 1.64 -2.67 -0.40
CA HIS A 76 0.35 -2.77 0.26
C HIS A 76 0.49 -2.94 1.78
N ASN A 77 1.37 -3.85 2.19
CA ASN A 77 1.61 -4.12 3.60
C ASN A 77 2.36 -2.95 4.27
N CYS A 78 3.25 -2.24 3.56
CA CYS A 78 3.81 -0.98 4.05
C CYS A 78 2.72 0.08 4.32
N ALA A 79 1.71 0.20 3.46
CA ALA A 79 0.59 1.12 3.67
C ALA A 79 -0.17 0.80 4.97
N HIS A 80 -0.50 -0.47 5.19
CA HIS A 80 -1.19 -0.91 6.42
C HIS A 80 -0.32 -0.76 7.68
N ILE A 81 0.96 -1.14 7.59
CA ILE A 81 1.91 -0.98 8.70
C ILE A 81 2.10 0.50 9.04
N MET A 82 2.09 1.39 8.05
CA MET A 82 2.13 2.84 8.27
C MET A 82 0.84 3.34 8.94
N ALA A 83 -0.33 2.91 8.48
CA ALA A 83 -1.61 3.28 9.10
C ALA A 83 -1.67 2.85 10.57
N ARG A 84 -1.30 1.59 10.86
CA ARG A 84 -1.14 1.07 12.22
C ARG A 84 -0.14 1.90 13.02
N ALA A 85 1.03 2.18 12.47
CA ALA A 85 2.07 2.95 13.16
C ALA A 85 1.56 4.35 13.54
N VAL A 86 0.85 5.02 12.64
CA VAL A 86 0.27 6.34 12.90
C VAL A 86 -0.76 6.28 14.01
N GLN A 87 -1.72 5.34 13.99
CA GLN A 87 -2.73 5.22 15.04
C GLN A 87 -2.14 4.76 16.40
N GLU A 88 -1.07 3.97 16.41
CA GLU A 88 -0.37 3.63 17.65
C GLU A 88 0.40 4.83 18.25
N ILE A 89 0.84 5.78 17.41
CA ILE A 89 1.50 7.01 17.88
C ILE A 89 0.47 8.08 18.28
N TRP A 90 -0.60 8.22 17.49
CA TRP A 90 -1.69 9.18 17.67
C TRP A 90 -3.05 8.46 17.54
N PRO A 91 -3.62 7.97 18.66
CA PRO A 91 -4.84 7.17 18.65
C PRO A 91 -6.09 7.86 18.10
N ASP A 92 -6.13 9.19 18.15
CA ASP A 92 -7.28 9.97 17.68
C ASP A 92 -7.28 10.17 16.14
N VAL A 93 -6.19 9.82 15.45
CA VAL A 93 -6.09 9.95 13.99
C VAL A 93 -6.97 8.94 13.28
N LYS A 94 -7.78 9.43 12.33
CA LYS A 94 -8.61 8.57 11.48
C LYS A 94 -7.87 8.20 10.22
N VAL A 95 -7.93 6.92 9.85
CA VAL A 95 -7.31 6.40 8.64
C VAL A 95 -8.35 6.31 7.54
N THR A 96 -7.98 6.72 6.33
CA THR A 96 -8.93 6.77 5.21
C THR A 96 -8.60 5.74 4.13
N ILE A 97 -7.85 6.10 3.09
CA ILE A 97 -7.41 5.24 1.99
C ILE A 97 -5.89 5.25 1.85
N GLY A 98 -5.32 4.10 1.48
CA GLY A 98 -3.89 3.98 1.22
C GLY A 98 -3.52 3.08 0.05
N PRO A 99 -3.82 3.48 -1.19
CA PRO A 99 -3.53 2.67 -2.36
C PRO A 99 -2.04 2.67 -2.69
N ILE A 100 -1.63 1.62 -3.40
CA ILE A 100 -0.32 1.53 -4.04
C ILE A 100 -0.27 2.51 -5.22
N ARG A 101 0.89 3.12 -5.44
CA ARG A 101 1.13 4.00 -6.59
C ARG A 101 2.58 3.94 -7.05
N ASP A 102 2.79 3.73 -8.35
CA ASP A 102 4.11 3.73 -8.99
C ASP A 102 5.13 2.82 -8.28
N LYS A 103 6.13 3.41 -7.60
CA LYS A 103 7.18 2.70 -6.84
C LYS A 103 6.91 2.61 -5.33
N GLY A 104 5.70 2.98 -4.91
CA GLY A 104 5.38 3.20 -3.51
C GLY A 104 3.90 3.15 -3.20
N TRP A 105 3.49 3.91 -2.19
CA TRP A 105 2.11 4.06 -1.75
C TRP A 105 1.91 5.46 -1.19
N PHE A 106 0.66 5.80 -0.91
CA PHE A 106 0.35 6.86 0.03
C PHE A 106 -0.69 6.37 1.04
N TYR A 107 -0.92 7.13 2.10
CA TYR A 107 -2.09 6.97 2.96
C TYR A 107 -2.57 8.35 3.40
N ASP A 108 -3.88 8.55 3.36
CA ASP A 108 -4.55 9.78 3.76
C ASP A 108 -5.07 9.66 5.20
N PHE A 109 -4.75 10.65 6.02
CA PHE A 109 -5.09 10.71 7.43
C PHE A 109 -5.91 11.96 7.73
N ASP A 110 -6.94 11.81 8.55
CA ASP A 110 -7.63 12.93 9.19
C ASP A 110 -6.99 13.18 10.56
N ARG A 111 -6.30 14.30 10.66
CA ARG A 111 -5.59 14.76 11.85
C ARG A 111 -5.62 16.29 11.87
N GLU A 112 -5.97 16.87 13.01
CA GLU A 112 -6.01 18.32 13.19
C GLU A 112 -4.62 18.95 13.08
N GLU A 113 -3.64 18.40 13.78
CA GLU A 113 -2.26 18.87 13.72
C GLU A 113 -1.53 18.37 12.45
N PRO A 114 -0.86 19.25 11.68
CA PRO A 114 -0.04 18.84 10.55
C PRO A 114 1.09 17.88 10.93
N PHE A 115 1.35 16.87 10.10
CA PHE A 115 2.57 16.05 10.20
C PHE A 115 3.77 16.87 9.80
N THR A 116 4.87 16.71 10.55
CA THR A 116 6.16 17.34 10.24
C THR A 116 7.15 16.35 9.63
N PRO A 117 8.27 16.81 9.04
CA PRO A 117 9.34 15.91 8.61
C PRO A 117 9.90 15.03 9.74
N GLU A 118 9.91 15.52 10.98
CA GLU A 118 10.33 14.76 12.16
C GLU A 118 9.35 13.62 12.48
N ASP A 119 8.04 13.85 12.28
CA ASP A 119 7.01 12.83 12.46
C ASP A 119 7.23 11.65 11.51
N LEU A 120 7.69 11.89 10.27
CA LEU A 120 8.00 10.81 9.33
C LEU A 120 9.08 9.87 9.89
N GLY A 121 10.12 10.43 10.52
CA GLY A 121 11.16 9.64 11.18
C GLY A 121 10.62 8.79 12.33
N ARG A 122 9.72 9.37 13.14
CA ARG A 122 9.05 8.66 14.25
C ARG A 122 8.13 7.54 13.74
N ILE A 123 7.40 7.78 12.67
CA ILE A 123 6.54 6.78 12.01
C ILE A 123 7.41 5.65 11.45
N GLU A 124 8.49 5.95 10.72
CA GLU A 124 9.41 4.93 10.20
C GLU A 124 9.99 4.05 11.31
N GLU A 125 10.38 4.64 12.45
CA GLU A 125 10.87 3.89 13.60
C GLU A 125 9.79 2.93 14.13
N ARG A 126 8.54 3.41 14.23
CA ARG A 126 7.44 2.57 14.70
C ARG A 126 7.08 1.47 13.69
N MET A 127 7.06 1.77 12.39
CA MET A 127 6.88 0.78 11.33
C MET A 127 7.92 -0.34 11.43
N LYS A 128 9.20 -0.01 11.64
CA LYS A 128 10.27 -1.01 11.84
C LYS A 128 10.03 -1.88 13.07
N LYS A 129 9.53 -1.31 14.17
CA LYS A 129 9.15 -2.08 15.37
C LYS A 129 8.01 -3.06 15.07
N ILE A 130 6.98 -2.65 14.32
CA ILE A 130 5.86 -3.50 13.89
C ILE A 130 6.34 -4.64 12.98
N ILE A 131 7.22 -4.35 12.02
CA ILE A 131 7.79 -5.37 11.13
C ILE A 131 8.61 -6.39 11.93
N ASN A 132 9.43 -5.92 12.88
CA ASN A 132 10.26 -6.78 13.72
C ASN A 132 9.46 -7.62 14.73
N ALA A 133 8.24 -7.21 15.09
CA ALA A 133 7.33 -8.01 15.91
C ALA A 133 6.84 -9.28 15.18
N ARG A 134 6.80 -9.24 13.84
CA ARG A 134 6.34 -10.35 12.99
C ARG A 134 4.93 -10.83 13.33
N ASP A 135 4.06 -9.89 13.66
CA ASP A 135 2.66 -10.18 13.96
C ASP A 135 2.02 -10.89 12.78
N ALA A 136 1.26 -11.94 13.08
CA ALA A 136 0.49 -12.66 12.08
C ALA A 136 -0.54 -11.74 11.44
N VAL A 137 -0.68 -11.86 10.12
CA VAL A 137 -1.78 -11.25 9.39
C VAL A 137 -2.89 -12.28 9.29
N ARG A 138 -4.06 -11.98 9.85
CA ARG A 138 -5.23 -12.86 9.85
C ARG A 138 -6.40 -12.18 9.16
N THR A 139 -7.29 -12.98 8.58
CA THR A 139 -8.50 -12.47 7.91
C THR A 139 -9.76 -12.95 8.60
N GLU A 140 -10.79 -12.10 8.61
CA GLU A 140 -12.14 -12.47 8.99
C GLU A 140 -13.11 -12.00 7.89
N VAL A 141 -14.20 -12.73 7.68
CA VAL A 141 -15.25 -12.31 6.74
C VAL A 141 -16.45 -11.87 7.56
N TRP A 142 -16.83 -10.60 7.44
CA TRP A 142 -17.91 -9.98 8.19
C TRP A 142 -19.03 -9.58 7.23
N ASP A 143 -20.27 -9.73 7.66
CA ASP A 143 -21.39 -9.08 6.99
C ASP A 143 -21.25 -7.55 7.08
N ARG A 144 -21.89 -6.85 6.15
CA ARG A 144 -21.74 -5.39 6.01
C ARG A 144 -22.29 -4.63 7.21
N ASP A 145 -23.33 -5.13 7.87
CA ASP A 145 -23.93 -4.48 9.04
C ASP A 145 -22.99 -4.54 10.23
N ARG A 146 -22.31 -5.67 10.44
CA ARG A 146 -21.25 -5.82 11.45
C ARG A 146 -20.07 -4.89 11.18
N VAL A 147 -19.63 -4.76 9.92
CA VAL A 147 -18.56 -3.82 9.55
C VAL A 147 -18.96 -2.38 9.84
N ARG A 148 -20.18 -1.98 9.44
CA ARG A 148 -20.70 -0.63 9.72
C ARG A 148 -20.74 -0.37 11.22
N ALA A 149 -21.37 -1.25 11.98
CA ALA A 149 -21.52 -1.10 13.43
C ALA A 149 -20.16 -0.96 14.14
N HIS A 150 -19.15 -1.71 13.67
CA HIS A 150 -17.78 -1.58 14.19
C HIS A 150 -17.21 -0.18 13.93
N TYR A 151 -17.22 0.29 12.68
CA TYR A 151 -16.63 1.59 12.33
C TYR A 151 -17.41 2.79 12.86
N GLU A 152 -18.73 2.67 13.05
CA GLU A 152 -19.50 3.68 13.77
C GLU A 152 -19.13 3.71 15.27
N ALA A 153 -18.94 2.55 15.89
CA ALA A 153 -18.56 2.46 17.31
C ALA A 153 -17.12 2.94 17.59
N THR A 154 -16.21 2.82 16.61
CA THR A 154 -14.83 3.31 16.70
C THR A 154 -14.64 4.71 16.11
N ASP A 155 -15.73 5.36 15.69
CA ASP A 155 -15.72 6.71 15.12
C ASP A 155 -14.79 6.83 13.90
N GLU A 156 -14.90 5.90 12.95
CA GLU A 156 -14.12 5.86 11.69
C GLU A 156 -15.03 6.19 10.48
N PRO A 157 -15.48 7.45 10.32
CA PRO A 157 -16.51 7.82 9.35
C PRO A 157 -16.09 7.54 7.90
N TYR A 158 -14.80 7.71 7.58
CA TYR A 158 -14.27 7.42 6.25
C TYR A 158 -14.38 5.95 5.86
N LYS A 159 -14.30 5.03 6.82
CA LYS A 159 -14.45 3.60 6.57
C LYS A 159 -15.90 3.21 6.36
N VAL A 160 -16.84 3.87 7.05
CA VAL A 160 -18.28 3.73 6.79
C VAL A 160 -18.62 4.19 5.36
N GLU A 161 -18.12 5.36 4.95
CA GLU A 161 -18.31 5.84 3.57
C GLU A 161 -17.63 4.95 2.52
N LEU A 162 -16.44 4.42 2.83
CA LEU A 162 -15.75 3.49 1.95
C LEU A 162 -16.57 2.21 1.77
N LEU A 163 -17.12 1.66 2.85
CA LEU A 163 -18.03 0.52 2.80
C LEU A 163 -19.19 0.79 1.86
N ASP A 164 -19.86 1.95 1.97
CA ASP A 164 -20.99 2.36 1.13
C ASP A 164 -20.66 2.45 -0.37
N ARG A 165 -19.38 2.61 -0.71
CA ARG A 165 -18.91 2.66 -2.10
C ARG A 165 -18.55 1.29 -2.68
N ILE A 166 -18.41 0.27 -1.84
CA ILE A 166 -18.16 -1.10 -2.31
C ILE A 166 -19.46 -1.63 -2.91
N PRO A 167 -19.50 -1.93 -4.23
CA PRO A 167 -20.70 -2.39 -4.89
C PRO A 167 -21.11 -3.78 -4.41
N GLY A 168 -22.39 -4.11 -4.58
CA GLY A 168 -22.94 -5.42 -4.24
C GLY A 168 -23.23 -5.60 -2.75
N ASN A 169 -23.64 -6.82 -2.39
CA ASN A 169 -24.04 -7.22 -1.03
C ASN A 169 -23.11 -8.28 -0.44
N GLU A 170 -21.94 -8.47 -1.03
CA GLU A 170 -20.96 -9.45 -0.61
C GLU A 170 -20.42 -9.10 0.78
N ALA A 171 -20.09 -10.15 1.54
CA ALA A 171 -19.43 -9.99 2.82
C ALA A 171 -18.03 -9.38 2.63
N ILE A 172 -17.60 -8.61 3.62
CA ILE A 172 -16.36 -7.87 3.56
C ILE A 172 -15.28 -8.63 4.30
N ARG A 173 -14.12 -8.73 3.68
CA ARG A 173 -12.94 -9.27 4.35
C ARG A 173 -12.23 -8.19 5.14
N MET A 174 -12.03 -8.47 6.42
CA MET A 174 -11.27 -7.65 7.36
C MET A 174 -9.87 -8.24 7.50
N TYR A 175 -8.88 -7.36 7.53
CA TYR A 175 -7.48 -7.70 7.69
C TYR A 175 -6.96 -7.23 9.02
N TRP A 176 -6.34 -8.14 9.77
CA TRP A 176 -5.74 -7.83 11.06
C TRP A 176 -4.23 -7.95 10.97
N HIS A 177 -3.50 -6.93 11.41
CA HIS A 177 -2.05 -6.93 11.58
C HIS A 177 -1.78 -6.97 13.08
N GLY A 178 -1.70 -8.17 13.66
CA GLY A 178 -1.78 -8.33 15.11
C GLY A 178 -3.18 -7.96 15.62
N ASP A 179 -3.25 -6.97 16.52
CA ASP A 179 -4.51 -6.49 17.11
C ASP A 179 -5.12 -5.30 16.34
N TRP A 180 -4.35 -4.66 15.45
CA TRP A 180 -4.86 -3.59 14.59
C TRP A 180 -5.58 -4.17 13.39
N MET A 181 -6.69 -3.56 12.96
CA MET A 181 -7.47 -4.04 11.82
C MET A 181 -7.83 -2.95 10.82
N ASP A 182 -8.03 -3.37 9.57
CA ASP A 182 -8.54 -2.52 8.52
C ASP A 182 -9.39 -3.29 7.51
N LEU A 183 -10.32 -2.58 6.88
CA LEU A 183 -11.09 -3.03 5.75
C LEU A 183 -10.22 -2.90 4.52
N CYS A 184 -9.95 -4.01 3.85
CA CYS A 184 -9.16 -4.01 2.65
C CYS A 184 -9.53 -5.19 1.75
N ARG A 185 -9.42 -4.99 0.44
CA ARG A 185 -9.63 -6.04 -0.56
C ARG A 185 -8.55 -7.13 -0.48
N GLY A 186 -7.34 -6.80 -0.04
CA GLY A 186 -6.19 -7.69 -0.10
C GLY A 186 -5.64 -7.88 -1.52
N PRO A 187 -4.74 -8.84 -1.74
CA PRO A 187 -4.18 -9.77 -0.74
C PRO A 187 -3.13 -9.11 0.19
N HIS A 188 -2.74 -9.82 1.25
CA HIS A 188 -1.66 -9.42 2.17
C HIS A 188 -0.59 -10.50 2.35
N LEU A 189 0.57 -10.08 2.89
CA LEU A 189 1.58 -10.99 3.40
C LEU A 189 1.05 -11.70 4.65
N GLN A 190 1.58 -12.88 4.98
CA GLN A 190 1.13 -13.73 6.08
C GLN A 190 1.54 -13.22 7.46
N HIS A 191 2.59 -12.41 7.53
CA HIS A 191 2.98 -11.70 8.75
C HIS A 191 3.74 -10.42 8.40
N THR A 192 3.71 -9.43 9.30
CA THR A 192 4.34 -8.10 9.08
C THR A 192 5.84 -8.20 8.79
N GLY A 193 6.50 -9.20 9.39
CA GLY A 193 7.92 -9.47 9.20
C GLY A 193 8.36 -9.95 7.81
N GLN A 194 7.43 -10.17 6.87
CA GLN A 194 7.79 -10.46 5.48
C GLN A 194 8.11 -9.17 4.70
N VAL A 195 7.73 -8.00 5.21
CA VAL A 195 8.17 -6.71 4.66
C VAL A 195 9.65 -6.51 5.01
N PRO A 196 10.53 -6.18 4.04
CA PRO A 196 11.92 -5.90 4.36
C PRO A 196 12.05 -4.55 5.10
N ALA A 197 12.43 -4.61 6.38
CA ALA A 197 12.44 -3.45 7.29
C ALA A 197 13.40 -2.30 6.89
N ASP A 198 14.35 -2.57 5.99
CA ASP A 198 15.35 -1.63 5.49
C ASP A 198 15.16 -1.27 4.01
N ALA A 199 14.05 -1.68 3.41
CA ALA A 199 13.75 -1.46 1.99
C ALA A 199 12.55 -0.52 1.74
N PHE A 200 12.20 0.32 2.71
CA PHE A 200 11.19 1.36 2.55
C PHE A 200 11.66 2.72 3.08
N LYS A 201 11.02 3.80 2.60
CA LYS A 201 11.23 5.17 3.08
C LYS A 201 9.94 5.99 2.95
N LEU A 202 9.62 6.79 3.96
CA LEU A 202 8.60 7.84 3.89
C LEU A 202 9.21 9.10 3.25
N MET A 203 8.51 9.66 2.28
CA MET A 203 9.06 10.64 1.35
C MET A 203 8.62 12.06 1.69
N SER A 204 7.31 12.28 1.79
CA SER A 204 6.76 13.62 1.95
C SER A 204 5.36 13.58 2.56
N VAL A 205 4.96 14.73 3.11
CA VAL A 205 3.59 15.02 3.51
C VAL A 205 2.99 15.98 2.48
N ALA A 206 1.75 15.77 2.08
CA ALA A 206 1.01 16.66 1.20
C ALA A 206 -0.43 16.84 1.71
N ALA A 207 -1.07 17.93 1.29
CA ALA A 207 -2.51 18.08 1.46
C ALA A 207 -3.26 17.18 0.46
N ALA A 208 -4.36 16.59 0.92
CA ALA A 208 -5.31 15.85 0.10
C ALA A 208 -6.73 16.20 0.50
N TYR A 209 -7.69 15.79 -0.32
CA TYR A 209 -9.11 15.86 -0.01
C TYR A 209 -9.71 14.49 -0.18
N TRP A 210 -10.68 14.15 0.67
CA TRP A 210 -11.37 12.87 0.59
C TRP A 210 -11.96 12.68 -0.81
N LEU A 211 -11.45 11.68 -1.54
CA LEU A 211 -11.82 11.38 -2.93
C LEU A 211 -11.75 12.59 -3.88
N GLY A 212 -10.91 13.58 -3.57
CA GLY A 212 -10.74 14.81 -4.35
C GLY A 212 -11.83 15.87 -4.12
N ASP A 213 -12.72 15.69 -3.15
CA ASP A 213 -13.77 16.65 -2.83
C ASP A 213 -13.25 17.80 -1.96
N ASN A 214 -12.95 18.94 -2.60
CA ASN A 214 -12.40 20.12 -1.95
C ASN A 214 -13.40 20.88 -1.05
N THR A 215 -14.65 20.45 -0.96
CA THR A 215 -15.63 21.00 -0.01
C THR A 215 -15.51 20.36 1.37
N ARG A 216 -14.75 19.27 1.49
CA ARG A 216 -14.54 18.52 2.73
C ARG A 216 -13.29 18.99 3.47
N PRO A 217 -13.18 18.67 4.78
CA PRO A 217 -11.95 18.89 5.53
C PRO A 217 -10.73 18.34 4.80
N MET A 218 -9.65 19.10 4.84
CA MET A 218 -8.38 18.74 4.22
C MET A 218 -7.75 17.59 4.99
N LEU A 219 -7.40 16.53 4.27
CA LEU A 219 -6.65 15.38 4.78
C LEU A 219 -5.14 15.61 4.61
N GLN A 220 -4.38 14.82 5.35
CA GLN A 220 -2.93 14.81 5.26
C GLN A 220 -2.46 13.49 4.66
N ARG A 221 -1.78 13.59 3.53
CA ARG A 221 -1.25 12.45 2.78
C ARG A 221 0.20 12.23 3.11
N ILE A 222 0.56 11.03 3.55
CA ILE A 222 1.96 10.61 3.66
C ILE A 222 2.29 9.70 2.47
N TYR A 223 3.35 10.05 1.73
CA TYR A 223 3.89 9.22 0.66
C TYR A 223 5.03 8.34 1.15
N GLY A 224 5.11 7.11 0.66
CA GLY A 224 6.23 6.21 0.91
C GLY A 224 6.63 5.43 -0.34
N VAL A 225 7.86 4.93 -0.37
CA VAL A 225 8.38 4.03 -1.41
C VAL A 225 8.91 2.75 -0.78
N ALA A 226 8.74 1.60 -1.46
CA ALA A 226 9.23 0.32 -0.97
C ALA A 226 9.67 -0.61 -2.10
N PHE A 227 10.67 -1.44 -1.77
CA PHE A 227 11.36 -2.35 -2.66
C PHE A 227 11.60 -3.70 -1.97
N LYS A 228 12.09 -4.68 -2.73
CA LYS A 228 12.42 -6.02 -2.22
C LYS A 228 13.66 -6.03 -1.33
N ASN A 229 14.54 -5.04 -1.48
CA ASN A 229 15.81 -4.96 -0.76
C ASN A 229 16.31 -3.52 -0.64
N ARG A 230 17.29 -3.32 0.24
CA ARG A 230 17.93 -2.04 0.53
C ARG A 230 18.64 -1.41 -0.66
N ASP A 231 19.23 -2.22 -1.53
CA ASP A 231 20.04 -1.71 -2.65
C ASP A 231 19.14 -1.08 -3.72
N ASP A 232 17.99 -1.69 -4.01
CA ASP A 232 16.97 -1.11 -4.90
C ASP A 232 16.41 0.20 -4.35
N LEU A 233 16.15 0.27 -3.04
CA LEU A 233 15.75 1.52 -2.37
C LEU A 233 16.83 2.59 -2.56
N LYS A 234 18.09 2.26 -2.25
CA LYS A 234 19.21 3.20 -2.39
C LYS A 234 19.36 3.69 -3.84
N ALA A 235 19.26 2.79 -4.81
CA ALA A 235 19.32 3.13 -6.22
C ALA A 235 18.19 4.10 -6.60
N HIS A 236 16.97 3.88 -6.10
CA HIS A 236 15.85 4.77 -6.35
C HIS A 236 16.04 6.15 -5.72
N LEU A 237 16.51 6.23 -4.48
CA LEU A 237 16.75 7.50 -3.80
C LEU A 237 17.84 8.32 -4.50
N ASN A 238 18.93 7.67 -4.93
CA ASN A 238 19.97 8.31 -5.73
C ASN A 238 19.42 8.84 -7.07
N PHE A 239 18.55 8.07 -7.74
CA PHE A 239 17.88 8.52 -8.96
C PHE A 239 17.03 9.77 -8.70
N LEU A 240 16.30 9.86 -7.59
CA LEU A 240 15.49 11.04 -7.24
C LEU A 240 16.37 12.26 -6.95
N GLU A 241 17.49 12.08 -6.22
CA GLU A 241 18.45 13.15 -5.96
C GLU A 241 19.05 13.70 -7.27
N GLU A 242 19.39 12.81 -8.19
CA GLU A 242 19.88 13.19 -9.52
C GLU A 242 18.80 13.88 -10.37
N ALA A 243 17.53 13.46 -10.27
CA ALA A 243 16.42 14.12 -10.95
C ALA A 243 16.18 15.53 -10.39
N GLU A 244 16.23 15.71 -9.07
CA GLU A 244 16.08 17.03 -8.41
C GLU A 244 17.18 18.01 -8.83
N LYS A 245 18.41 17.53 -9.03
CA LYS A 245 19.51 18.34 -9.57
C LYS A 245 19.24 18.91 -10.96
N ARG A 246 18.30 18.33 -11.69
CA ARG A 246 17.92 18.69 -13.07
C ARG A 246 16.52 19.30 -13.15
N ASP A 247 15.91 19.64 -12.02
CA ASP A 247 14.61 20.26 -11.98
C ASP A 247 14.68 21.69 -12.57
N HIS A 248 13.89 21.94 -13.63
CA HIS A 248 13.83 23.23 -14.29
C HIS A 248 13.44 24.40 -13.36
N ARG A 249 12.76 24.14 -12.24
CA ARG A 249 12.42 25.15 -11.22
C ARG A 249 13.64 25.53 -10.39
N ARG A 250 14.50 24.55 -10.10
CA ARG A 250 15.77 24.76 -9.39
C ARG A 250 16.76 25.47 -10.31
N LEU A 251 16.97 24.92 -11.51
CA LEU A 251 17.85 25.50 -12.52
C LEU A 251 17.37 26.89 -12.95
N GLY A 252 16.06 27.10 -13.12
CA GLY A 252 15.49 28.39 -13.46
C GLY A 252 15.81 29.48 -12.45
N ARG A 253 15.87 29.14 -11.16
CA ARG A 253 16.30 30.04 -10.09
C ARG A 253 17.82 30.21 -10.04
N GLU A 254 18.58 29.11 -10.11
CA GLU A 254 20.05 29.12 -10.03
C GLU A 254 20.69 29.87 -11.21
N MET A 255 20.04 29.85 -12.38
CA MET A 255 20.53 30.45 -13.63
C MET A 255 19.82 31.77 -13.98
N ASP A 256 18.94 32.28 -13.10
CA ASP A 256 18.19 33.52 -13.30
C ASP A 256 17.45 33.56 -14.66
N LEU A 257 16.66 32.52 -14.93
CA LEU A 257 15.95 32.34 -16.21
C LEU A 257 14.53 32.90 -16.16
N TYR A 258 13.81 32.61 -15.09
CA TYR A 258 12.43 33.06 -14.91
C TYR A 258 12.03 33.00 -13.44
N HIS A 259 10.89 33.63 -13.13
CA HIS A 259 10.20 33.41 -11.86
C HIS A 259 8.68 33.38 -12.06
N MET A 260 7.99 32.96 -11.01
CA MET A 260 6.53 33.08 -10.84
C MET A 260 6.27 33.88 -9.58
N GLN A 261 5.14 34.59 -9.52
CA GLN A 261 4.77 35.42 -8.37
C GLN A 261 3.28 35.27 -8.05
N GLU A 262 2.92 35.48 -6.80
CA GLU A 262 1.56 35.22 -6.29
C GLU A 262 0.51 36.16 -6.90
N GLU A 263 0.91 37.36 -7.33
CA GLU A 263 0.00 38.31 -7.98
C GLU A 263 -0.49 37.82 -9.35
N ALA A 264 0.21 36.84 -9.95
CA ALA A 264 -0.13 36.27 -11.25
C ALA A 264 0.10 34.74 -11.27
N PRO A 265 -0.76 33.95 -10.61
CA PRO A 265 -0.58 32.50 -10.51
C PRO A 265 -0.55 31.83 -11.89
N GLY A 266 0.47 31.00 -12.12
CA GLY A 266 0.67 30.31 -13.39
C GLY A 266 1.25 31.16 -14.52
N GLN A 267 1.52 32.45 -14.30
CA GLN A 267 2.22 33.29 -15.28
C GLN A 267 3.74 33.23 -15.05
N VAL A 268 4.48 33.08 -16.15
CA VAL A 268 5.95 33.03 -16.15
C VAL A 268 6.50 34.41 -16.50
N PHE A 269 7.35 34.95 -15.63
CA PHE A 269 8.07 36.18 -15.85
C PHE A 269 9.50 35.86 -16.27
N TRP A 270 9.74 35.92 -17.58
CA TRP A 270 11.04 35.64 -18.18
C TRP A 270 12.05 36.73 -17.84
N HIS A 271 13.21 36.32 -17.34
CA HIS A 271 14.38 37.18 -17.20
C HIS A 271 15.13 37.26 -18.54
N PRO A 272 16.11 38.19 -18.72
CA PRO A 272 16.83 38.31 -19.97
C PRO A 272 17.43 36.99 -20.47
N ASN A 273 18.06 36.19 -19.60
CA ASN A 273 18.66 34.91 -19.96
C ASN A 273 17.62 33.88 -20.44
N GLY A 274 16.51 33.75 -19.70
CA GLY A 274 15.44 32.82 -20.08
C GLY A 274 14.69 33.28 -21.32
N TRP A 275 14.52 34.59 -21.51
CA TRP A 275 13.89 35.15 -22.70
C TRP A 275 14.71 34.88 -23.96
N THR A 276 16.04 35.04 -23.90
CA THR A 276 16.94 34.67 -25.01
C THR A 276 16.73 33.21 -25.42
N ILE A 277 16.75 32.27 -24.47
CA ILE A 277 16.50 30.84 -24.74
C ILE A 277 15.11 30.61 -25.33
N TYR A 278 14.09 31.35 -24.87
CA TYR A 278 12.71 31.19 -25.34
C TYR A 278 12.52 31.69 -26.78
N THR A 279 13.25 32.72 -27.20
CA THR A 279 13.08 33.37 -28.50
C THR A 279 14.02 32.89 -29.60
N GLU A 280 15.12 32.21 -29.25
CA GLU A 280 16.09 31.64 -30.19
C GLU A 280 15.78 30.17 -30.53
#